data_AF-A0A099ZDW1-F1
#
_entry.id   AF-A0A099ZDW1-F1
#
_cell.length_a   1.000
_cell.length_b   1.000
_cell.length_c   1.000
_cell.angle_alpha   90.00
_cell.angle_beta   90.00
_cell.angle_gamma   90.00
#
_symmetry.space_group_name_H-M   'P 1'
#
loop_
_entity.id
_entity.type
_entity.pdbx_description
1 polymer ?
#
loop_
_entity_poly.entity_id
_entity_poly.type
_entity_poly.pdbx_seq_one_letter_code
_entity_poly.pdbx_strand_id
1 'polypeptide(L)'
;GSLPKWVVNKASQYLAPMMLKKLHKACVKYPAWKQQHDVAMKPWLYPEQNTLPTLALSELALQRAASLENIDESGLSEVKDERGDHSGSEN
;
A
#
# COMPACT_ATOMS: atom_id res chain seq x y z
N GLY A 1 2.56 2.83 -16.86
CA GLY A 1 1.08 2.92 -16.85
C GLY A 1 0.66 4.25 -17.43
N SER A 2 -0.61 4.45 -17.77
CA SER A 2 -1.11 5.69 -18.39
C SER A 2 -1.80 6.65 -17.41
N LEU A 3 -1.81 6.34 -16.11
CA LEU A 3 -2.48 7.18 -15.10
C LEU A 3 -1.61 8.40 -14.75
N PRO A 4 -2.14 9.63 -14.91
CA PRO A 4 -1.43 10.86 -14.52
C PRO A 4 -1.12 10.90 -13.02
N LYS A 5 -0.06 11.62 -12.63
CA LYS A 5 0.41 11.68 -11.23
C LYS A 5 -0.67 12.18 -10.27
N TRP A 6 -1.41 13.22 -10.65
CA TRP A 6 -2.46 13.77 -9.80
C TRP A 6 -3.62 12.78 -9.57
N VAL A 7 -3.96 11.95 -10.58
CA VAL A 7 -5.00 10.92 -10.46
C VAL A 7 -4.55 9.86 -9.47
N VAL A 8 -3.30 9.41 -9.58
CA VAL A 8 -2.72 8.44 -8.64
C VAL A 8 -2.68 9.00 -7.22
N ASN A 9 -2.29 10.27 -7.06
CA ASN A 9 -2.25 10.94 -5.76
C ASN A 9 -3.66 11.06 -5.15
N LYS A 10 -4.64 11.53 -5.92
CA LYS A 10 -6.03 11.68 -5.45
C LYS A 10 -6.62 10.31 -5.11
N ALA A 11 -6.48 9.32 -5.98
CA ALA A 11 -6.96 7.97 -5.71
C ALA A 11 -6.33 7.37 -4.44
N SER A 12 -5.01 7.52 -4.28
CA SER A 12 -4.29 7.08 -3.08
C SER A 12 -4.84 7.74 -1.81
N GLN A 13 -5.08 9.05 -1.83
CA GLN A 13 -5.64 9.78 -0.69
C GLN A 13 -7.03 9.27 -0.29
N TYR A 14 -7.90 8.96 -1.26
CA TYR A 14 -9.25 8.47 -0.98
C TYR A 14 -9.25 7.01 -0.51
N LEU A 15 -8.36 6.18 -1.05
CA LEU A 15 -8.31 4.76 -0.75
C LEU A 15 -7.56 4.44 0.55
N ALA A 16 -6.57 5.26 0.94
CA ALA A 16 -5.73 5.01 2.11
C ALA A 16 -6.54 4.80 3.41
N PRO A 17 -7.54 5.65 3.77
CA PRO A 17 -8.33 5.45 4.99
C PRO A 17 -9.13 4.14 4.97
N MET A 18 -9.65 3.75 3.80
CA MET A 18 -10.40 2.50 3.66
C MET A 18 -9.49 1.28 3.79
N MET A 19 -8.29 1.32 3.19
CA MET A 19 -7.30 0.25 3.32
C MET A 19 -6.84 0.11 4.77
N LEU A 20 -6.62 1.22 5.48
CA LEU A 20 -6.25 1.19 6.90
C LEU A 20 -7.36 0.58 7.76
N LYS A 21 -8.63 0.91 7.52
CA LYS A 21 -9.78 0.28 8.21
C LYS A 21 -9.84 -1.23 7.95
N LYS A 22 -9.56 -1.68 6.72
CA LYS A 22 -9.53 -3.11 6.38
C LYS A 22 -8.35 -3.82 7.04
N LEU A 23 -7.16 -3.21 7.03
CA LEU A 23 -5.98 -3.72 7.71
C LEU A 23 -6.23 -3.87 9.21
N HIS A 24 -6.80 -2.86 9.86
CA HIS A 24 -7.17 -2.93 11.28
C HIS A 24 -8.08 -4.12 11.57
N LYS A 25 -9.14 -4.31 10.78
CA LYS A 25 -10.03 -5.47 10.92
C LYS A 25 -9.30 -6.81 10.73
N ALA A 26 -8.34 -6.87 9.80
CA ALA A 26 -7.52 -8.05 9.60
C ALA A 26 -6.62 -8.32 10.82
N CYS A 27 -5.97 -7.30 11.38
CA CYS A 27 -5.14 -7.42 12.58
C CYS A 27 -5.92 -7.94 13.78
N VAL A 28 -7.14 -7.44 14.01
CA VAL A 28 -8.00 -7.91 15.11
C VAL A 28 -8.37 -9.39 14.93
N LYS A 29 -8.61 -9.84 13.69
CA LYS A 29 -8.96 -11.24 13.39
C LYS A 29 -7.75 -12.16 13.29
N TYR A 30 -6.55 -11.62 13.12
CA TYR A 30 -5.34 -12.37 12.82
C TYR A 30 -5.00 -13.44 13.87
N PRO A 31 -5.08 -13.20 15.19
CA PRO A 31 -4.76 -14.24 16.18
C PRO A 31 -5.61 -15.50 16.03
N ALA A 32 -6.93 -15.34 15.88
CA ALA A 32 -7.85 -16.46 15.70
C ALA A 32 -7.62 -17.19 14.37
N TRP A 33 -7.36 -16.44 13.30
CA TRP A 33 -7.02 -17.04 12.01
C TRP A 33 -5.69 -17.83 12.07
N LYS A 34 -4.66 -17.26 12.71
CA LYS A 34 -3.32 -17.86 12.82
C LYS A 34 -3.33 -19.12 13.68
N GLN A 35 -4.20 -19.22 14.68
CA GLN A 35 -4.46 -20.46 15.44
C GLN A 35 -4.83 -21.65 14.56
N GLN A 36 -5.49 -21.40 13.44
CA GLN A 36 -5.90 -22.44 12.49
C GLN A 36 -4.90 -22.65 11.34
N HIS A 37 -3.86 -21.81 11.23
CA HIS A 37 -2.93 -21.75 10.10
C HIS A 37 -1.47 -21.72 10.57
N ASP A 38 -1.04 -22.83 11.19
CA ASP A 38 0.30 -23.06 11.72
C ASP A 38 0.85 -21.87 12.53
N VAL A 39 0.54 -21.86 13.82
CA VAL A 39 0.92 -20.78 14.74
C VAL A 39 2.42 -20.60 14.85
N ALA A 40 3.19 -21.68 14.69
CA ALA A 40 4.64 -21.69 14.86
C ALA A 40 5.37 -21.12 13.64
N MET A 41 4.77 -21.23 12.45
CA MET A 41 5.35 -20.72 11.20
C MET A 41 5.27 -19.19 11.13
N LYS A 42 6.40 -18.54 11.40
CA LYS A 42 6.66 -17.10 11.40
C LYS A 42 8.08 -16.84 10.88
N PRO A 43 8.36 -17.03 9.57
CA PRO A 43 9.71 -16.93 9.00
C PRO A 43 10.32 -15.53 9.12
N TRP A 44 9.50 -14.49 9.29
CA TRP A 44 9.96 -13.12 9.58
C TRP A 44 10.49 -12.95 11.01
N LEU A 45 10.13 -13.84 11.94
CA LEU A 45 10.64 -13.87 13.32
C LEU A 45 11.72 -14.94 13.50
N TYR A 46 11.59 -16.07 12.78
CA TYR A 46 12.44 -17.24 12.81
C TYR A 46 12.95 -17.55 11.39
N PRO A 47 14.03 -16.89 10.92
CA PRO A 47 14.50 -16.98 9.54
C PRO A 47 14.83 -18.40 9.06
N GLU A 48 15.17 -19.31 9.98
CA GLU A 48 15.41 -20.73 9.70
C GLU A 48 14.17 -21.47 9.16
N GLN A 49 12.97 -20.90 9.36
CA GLN A 49 11.72 -21.43 8.80
C GLN A 49 11.50 -21.01 7.33
N ASN A 50 12.35 -20.13 6.78
CA ASN A 50 12.20 -19.65 5.41
C ASN A 50 12.58 -20.74 4.39
N THR A 51 11.68 -21.01 3.46
CA THR A 51 11.89 -21.99 2.37
C THR A 51 12.18 -21.34 1.02
N LEU A 52 12.25 -20.00 0.97
CA LEU A 52 12.53 -19.25 -0.25
C LEU A 52 14.01 -19.36 -0.66
N PRO A 53 14.32 -19.35 -1.97
CA PRO A 53 15.70 -19.37 -2.45
C PRO A 53 16.44 -18.07 -2.12
N THR A 54 17.76 -18.17 -2.00
CA THR A 54 18.64 -17.00 -1.91
C THR A 54 18.85 -16.39 -3.30
N LEU A 55 19.03 -15.07 -3.35
CA LEU A 55 19.26 -14.32 -4.58
C LEU A 55 20.53 -13.48 -4.44
N ALA A 56 21.37 -13.45 -5.47
CA ALA A 56 22.56 -12.61 -5.46
C ALA A 56 22.19 -11.16 -5.83
N LEU A 57 22.78 -10.18 -5.15
CA LEU A 57 22.50 -8.76 -5.44
C LEU A 57 22.90 -8.37 -6.87
N SER A 58 23.87 -9.06 -7.47
CA SER A 58 24.29 -8.85 -8.87
C SER A 58 23.22 -9.24 -9.89
N GLU A 59 22.23 -10.05 -9.50
CA GLU A 59 21.09 -10.43 -10.34
C GLU A 59 19.98 -9.38 -10.33
N LEU A 60 20.06 -8.40 -9.41
CA LEU A 60 19.09 -7.31 -9.30
C LEU A 60 19.51 -6.12 -10.15
N ALA A 61 18.52 -5.45 -10.74
CA ALA A 61 18.71 -4.21 -11.48
C ALA A 61 18.01 -3.04 -10.76
N LEU A 62 18.62 -1.85 -10.81
CA LEU A 62 18.02 -0.65 -10.24
C LEU A 62 16.80 -0.20 -11.05
N GLN A 63 15.62 -0.23 -10.44
CA GLN A 63 14.40 0.29 -11.05
C GLN A 63 14.19 1.77 -10.68
N ARG A 64 14.50 2.67 -11.62
CA ARG A 64 14.30 4.12 -11.45
C ARG A 64 12.86 4.53 -11.74
N ALA A 65 12.24 5.26 -10.82
CA ALA A 65 10.87 5.76 -10.97
C ALA A 65 10.68 6.58 -12.26
N ALA A 66 11.63 7.46 -12.59
CA ALA A 66 11.59 8.27 -13.81
C ALA A 66 11.57 7.45 -15.11
N SER A 67 12.09 6.22 -15.10
CA SER A 67 12.01 5.31 -16.27
C SER A 67 10.59 4.81 -16.53
N LEU A 68 9.66 5.00 -15.58
CA LEU A 68 8.25 4.61 -15.67
C LEU A 68 7.35 5.79 -16.10
N GLU A 69 7.91 6.99 -16.27
CA GLU A 69 7.21 8.23 -16.54
C GLU A 69 7.29 8.57 -18.04
N ASN A 70 6.28 8.17 -18.81
CA ASN A 70 6.05 8.63 -20.19
C ASN A 70 4.59 9.07 -20.34
N ILE A 71 4.16 10.07 -19.57
CA ILE A 71 2.76 10.54 -19.58
C ILE A 71 2.79 12.06 -19.80
N ASP A 72 2.15 12.51 -20.87
CA ASP A 72 1.94 13.92 -21.19
C ASP A 72 0.78 14.47 -20.33
N GLU A 73 1.08 15.43 -19.44
CA GLU A 73 0.14 16.06 -18.51
C GLU A 73 -0.30 17.47 -18.97
N SER A 74 0.08 17.91 -20.18
CA SER A 74 -0.07 19.29 -20.66
C SER A 74 -1.51 19.82 -20.79
N GLY A 75 -2.52 18.95 -20.74
CA GLY A 75 -3.94 19.31 -20.86
C GLY A 75 -4.78 19.24 -19.58
N LEU A 76 -4.17 19.07 -18.40
CA LEU A 76 -4.90 18.77 -17.15
C LEU A 76 -4.94 19.99 -16.22
N SER A 77 -6.14 20.41 -15.82
CA SER A 77 -6.34 21.49 -14.83
C SER A 77 -6.45 20.94 -13.40
N GLU A 78 -5.76 21.56 -12.45
CA GLU A 78 -5.83 21.25 -11.02
C GLU A 78 -7.20 21.69 -10.45
N VAL A 79 -7.91 20.78 -9.77
CA VAL A 79 -9.15 21.11 -9.04
C VAL A 79 -8.78 21.66 -7.66
N LYS A 80 -9.14 22.91 -7.41
CA LYS A 80 -8.89 23.63 -6.15
C LYS A 80 -9.60 22.93 -4.97
N ASP A 81 -8.84 22.69 -3.91
CA ASP A 81 -9.30 22.02 -2.69
C ASP A 81 -10.16 22.97 -1.85
N GLU A 82 -11.48 22.78 -1.88
CA GLU A 82 -12.41 23.41 -0.94
C GLU A 82 -12.36 22.60 0.36
N ARG A 83 -11.48 23.02 1.28
CA ARG A 83 -11.53 22.61 2.69
C ARG A 83 -12.87 23.04 3.28
N GLY A 84 -13.86 22.13 3.23
CA GLY A 84 -15.16 22.25 3.87
C GLY A 84 -15.23 21.37 5.12
N ASP A 85 -15.17 22.03 6.26
CA ASP A 85 -15.47 21.58 7.62
C ASP A 85 -16.61 20.55 7.72
N HIS A 86 -16.39 19.47 8.47
CA HIS A 86 -17.47 18.79 9.19
C HIS A 86 -16.96 18.34 10.56
N SER A 87 -16.94 19.32 11.45
CA SER A 87 -17.04 19.15 12.90
C SER A 87 -18.41 18.54 13.28
N GLY A 88 -18.43 17.67 14.31
CA GLY A 88 -19.63 17.13 14.99
C GLY A 88 -20.11 15.77 14.47
N SER A 89 -20.38 14.72 15.27
CA SER A 89 -20.82 14.67 16.66
C SER A 89 -20.48 13.33 17.31
N GLU A 90 -20.25 13.38 18.62
CA GLU A 90 -20.24 12.27 19.58
C GLU A 90 -21.53 11.42 19.49
N ASN A 91 -21.41 10.09 19.58
CA ASN A 91 -21.93 9.24 20.68
C ASN A 91 -21.52 7.78 20.48
#